data_AF-A0A183UT18-F1
#
_entry.id   AF-A0A183UT18-F1
#
_cell.length_a   1.000
_cell.length_b   1.000
_cell.length_c   1.000
_cell.angle_alpha   90.00
_cell.angle_beta   90.00
_cell.angle_gamma   90.00
#
_symmetry.space_group_name_H-M   'P 1'
#
loop_
_entity.id
_entity.type
_entity.pdbx_description
1 polymer ?
#
loop_
_entity_poly.entity_id
_entity_poly.type
_entity_poly.pdbx_seq_one_letter_code
_entity_poly.pdbx_strand_id
1 'polypeptide(L)'
;MRIYMLVVGGCTFVLSYFALAPLFSKRLSTIGADLETKPLEMDEFLKVFIPSGEVKRIVHYPNQGRAVAWLHDGAIINGKPLNHSLVVIRYDRSDGRPVEHFRDEIRAVEKKLGIPLRNGVEIENFYGFTSFKLIELLIGLAILGFLASQYGRLIMSRTAQQKAKGGP
;
A
#
# COMPACT_ATOMS: atom_id res chain seq x y z
N MET A 1 -10.69 -20.89 32.90
CA MET A 1 -10.07 -19.58 32.61
C MET A 1 -9.22 -19.54 31.34
N ARG A 2 -8.20 -20.40 31.15
CA ARG A 2 -7.27 -20.30 29.98
C ARG A 2 -7.88 -20.64 28.60
N ILE A 3 -8.82 -21.57 28.52
CA ILE A 3 -9.52 -21.94 27.27
C ILE A 3 -10.49 -20.84 26.81
N TYR A 4 -11.16 -20.18 27.76
CA TYR A 4 -12.05 -19.05 27.47
C TYR A 4 -11.30 -17.87 26.85
N MET A 5 -10.06 -17.58 27.28
CA MET A 5 -9.26 -16.52 26.65
C MET A 5 -8.89 -16.84 25.19
N LEU A 6 -8.63 -18.11 24.85
CA LEU A 6 -8.34 -18.52 23.48
C LEU A 6 -9.58 -18.44 22.58
N VAL A 7 -10.73 -18.87 23.08
CA VAL A 7 -11.99 -18.80 22.33
C VAL A 7 -12.44 -17.34 22.15
N VAL A 8 -12.35 -16.53 23.20
CA VAL A 8 -12.70 -15.10 23.15
C VAL A 8 -11.73 -14.34 22.25
N GLY A 9 -10.42 -14.60 22.34
CA GLY A 9 -9.41 -13.99 21.46
C GLY A 9 -9.57 -14.39 19.99
N GLY A 10 -9.93 -15.64 19.71
CA GLY A 10 -10.24 -16.10 18.36
C GLY A 10 -11.52 -15.45 17.82
N CYS A 11 -12.58 -15.37 18.64
CA CYS A 11 -13.85 -14.74 18.24
C CYS A 11 -13.69 -13.23 18.01
N THR A 12 -12.94 -12.52 18.85
CA THR A 12 -12.68 -11.09 18.64
C THR A 12 -11.86 -10.85 17.39
N PHE A 13 -10.89 -11.71 17.07
CA PHE A 13 -10.12 -11.59 15.83
C PHE A 13 -10.99 -11.80 14.58
N VAL A 14 -11.86 -12.82 14.59
CA VAL A 14 -12.80 -13.08 13.48
C VAL A 14 -13.82 -11.94 13.33
N LEU A 15 -14.39 -11.44 14.43
CA LEU A 15 -15.32 -10.30 14.39
C LEU A 15 -14.64 -9.02 13.89
N SER A 16 -13.41 -8.76 14.33
CA SER A 16 -12.61 -7.62 13.86
C SER A 16 -12.30 -7.73 12.36
N TYR A 17 -11.96 -8.94 11.89
CA TYR A 17 -11.72 -9.19 10.48
C TYR A 17 -12.98 -8.92 9.64
N PHE A 18 -14.14 -9.46 10.03
CA PHE A 18 -15.40 -9.22 9.31
C PHE A 18 -15.86 -7.74 9.37
N ALA A 19 -15.61 -7.04 10.47
CA ALA A 19 -15.92 -5.62 10.60
C ALA A 19 -15.04 -4.74 9.70
N LEU A 20 -13.75 -5.06 9.57
CA LEU A 20 -12.82 -4.29 8.71
C LEU A 20 -12.81 -4.74 7.24
N ALA A 21 -13.20 -5.97 6.93
CA ALA A 21 -13.24 -6.51 5.57
C ALA A 21 -13.98 -5.60 4.55
N PRO A 22 -15.18 -5.07 4.82
CA PRO A 22 -15.89 -4.22 3.86
C PRO A 22 -15.23 -2.83 3.67
N LEU A 23 -14.49 -2.33 4.66
CA LEU A 23 -13.73 -1.08 4.51
C LEU A 23 -12.51 -1.27 3.61
N PHE A 24 -11.79 -2.38 3.79
CA PHE A 24 -10.66 -2.73 2.94
C PHE A 24 -11.11 -3.07 1.52
N SER A 25 -12.19 -3.84 1.34
CA SER A 25 -12.67 -4.23 0.02
C SER A 25 -13.14 -3.02 -0.79
N LYS A 26 -13.86 -2.07 -0.17
CA LYS A 26 -14.28 -0.84 -0.84
C LYS A 26 -13.10 0.06 -1.22
N ARG A 27 -12.13 0.26 -0.31
CA ARG A 27 -10.92 1.03 -0.64
C ARG A 27 -10.12 0.37 -1.76
N LEU A 28 -9.92 -0.95 -1.70
CA LEU A 28 -9.21 -1.69 -2.74
C LEU A 28 -9.95 -1.68 -4.07
N SER A 29 -11.28 -1.77 -4.08
CA SER A 29 -12.07 -1.70 -5.32
C SER A 29 -12.04 -0.31 -5.95
N THR A 30 -12.11 0.76 -5.14
CA THR A 30 -12.03 2.14 -5.65
C THR A 30 -10.63 2.44 -6.18
N ILE A 31 -9.58 2.03 -5.46
CA ILE A 31 -8.20 2.14 -5.93
C ILE A 31 -8.00 1.32 -7.20
N GLY A 32 -8.52 0.09 -7.25
CA GLY A 32 -8.45 -0.79 -8.42
C GLY A 32 -9.14 -0.19 -9.66
N ALA A 33 -10.34 0.38 -9.49
CA ALA A 33 -11.05 1.05 -10.58
C ALA A 33 -10.32 2.31 -11.07
N ASP A 34 -9.71 3.09 -10.16
CA ASP A 34 -8.89 4.24 -10.51
C ASP A 34 -7.59 3.80 -11.23
N LEU A 35 -7.05 2.62 -10.93
CA LEU A 35 -5.87 2.03 -11.59
C LEU A 35 -6.15 1.44 -12.99
N GLU A 36 -7.41 1.12 -13.30
CA GLU A 36 -7.84 0.67 -14.62
C GLU A 36 -8.09 1.82 -15.60
N THR A 37 -8.06 3.08 -15.13
CA THR A 37 -8.13 4.23 -16.03
C THR A 37 -6.94 4.26 -16.99
N LYS A 38 -7.20 4.75 -18.21
CA LYS A 38 -6.18 4.83 -19.26
C LYS A 38 -4.95 5.58 -18.71
N PRO A 39 -3.76 4.95 -18.72
CA PRO A 39 -2.57 5.58 -18.17
C PRO A 39 -2.24 6.86 -18.94
N LEU A 40 -1.94 7.91 -18.18
CA LEU A 40 -1.63 9.24 -18.69
C LEU A 40 -0.16 9.31 -19.09
N GLU A 41 0.15 9.93 -20.22
CA GLU A 41 1.54 10.20 -20.60
C GLU A 41 2.12 11.31 -19.70
N MET A 42 3.41 11.18 -19.38
CA MET A 42 4.11 12.14 -18.50
C MET A 42 4.00 13.60 -18.98
N ASP A 43 4.11 13.84 -20.29
CA ASP A 43 4.00 15.19 -20.86
C ASP A 43 2.62 15.83 -20.63
N GLU A 44 1.56 15.02 -20.66
CA GLU A 44 0.20 15.49 -20.41
C GLU A 44 -0.01 15.79 -18.93
N PHE A 45 0.53 14.94 -18.05
CA PHE A 45 0.54 15.16 -16.62
C PHE A 45 1.25 16.48 -16.25
N LEU A 46 2.45 16.72 -16.78
CA LEU A 46 3.23 17.92 -16.49
C LEU A 46 2.56 19.21 -16.97
N LYS A 47 1.81 19.16 -18.07
CA LYS A 47 1.14 20.35 -18.65
C LYS A 47 -0.20 20.67 -18.01
N VAL A 48 -0.93 19.67 -17.54
CA VAL A 48 -2.33 19.83 -17.10
C VAL A 48 -2.46 19.71 -15.58
N PHE A 49 -1.80 18.72 -14.97
CA PHE A 49 -2.01 18.38 -13.56
C PHE A 49 -1.10 19.20 -12.64
N ILE A 50 0.18 19.35 -12.98
CA ILE A 50 1.10 20.15 -12.15
C ILE A 50 0.66 21.62 -12.03
N PRO A 51 0.25 22.33 -13.11
CA PRO A 51 -0.19 23.72 -13.00
C PRO A 51 -1.53 23.89 -12.29
N SER A 52 -2.36 22.84 -12.23
CA SER A 52 -3.66 22.90 -11.53
C SER A 52 -3.51 23.04 -10.02
N GLY A 53 -2.37 22.62 -9.44
CA GLY A 53 -2.17 22.62 -8.00
C GLY A 53 -3.01 21.58 -7.24
N GLU A 54 -3.78 20.75 -7.93
CA GLU A 54 -4.68 19.75 -7.34
C GLU A 54 -3.98 18.42 -6.99
N VAL A 55 -2.66 18.34 -7.19
CA VAL A 55 -1.86 17.14 -6.90
C VAL A 55 -1.34 17.21 -5.47
N LYS A 56 -1.80 16.27 -4.64
CA LYS A 56 -1.41 16.17 -3.23
C LYS A 56 -0.06 15.47 -3.05
N ARG A 57 0.12 14.35 -3.75
CA ARG A 57 1.27 13.45 -3.59
C ARG A 57 1.52 12.68 -4.87
N ILE A 58 2.78 12.37 -5.16
CA ILE A 58 3.18 11.49 -6.25
C ILE A 58 3.98 10.33 -5.69
N VAL A 59 3.60 9.11 -6.02
CA VAL A 59 4.32 7.88 -5.69
C VAL A 59 4.90 7.31 -6.97
N HIS A 60 6.22 7.32 -7.09
CA HIS A 60 6.93 6.79 -8.24
C HIS A 60 7.30 5.31 -7.99
N TYR A 61 6.93 4.43 -8.92
CA TYR A 61 7.25 3.00 -8.90
C TYR A 61 8.33 2.68 -9.96
N PRO A 62 9.63 2.93 -9.65
CA PRO A 62 10.70 2.84 -10.63
C PRO A 62 10.91 1.44 -11.22
N ASN A 63 10.49 0.38 -10.52
CA ASN A 63 10.59 -1.00 -10.99
C ASN A 63 9.44 -1.41 -11.93
N GLN A 64 8.37 -0.61 -12.01
CA GLN A 64 7.16 -0.93 -12.78
C GLN A 64 6.94 0.03 -13.96
N GLY A 65 7.82 1.02 -14.16
CA GLY A 65 7.69 2.00 -15.25
C GLY A 65 6.45 2.89 -15.11
N ARG A 66 6.00 3.13 -13.87
CA ARG A 66 4.76 3.86 -13.58
C ARG A 66 4.95 4.79 -12.39
N ALA A 67 4.21 5.89 -12.40
CA ALA A 67 4.01 6.74 -11.23
C ALA A 67 2.53 6.91 -10.97
N VAL A 68 2.17 7.21 -9.74
CA VAL A 68 0.78 7.37 -9.31
C VAL A 68 0.66 8.71 -8.60
N ALA A 69 -0.17 9.58 -9.15
CA ALA A 69 -0.50 10.87 -8.54
C ALA A 69 -1.81 10.75 -7.76
N TRP A 70 -1.77 11.15 -6.49
CA TRP A 70 -2.91 11.33 -5.63
C TRP A 70 -3.38 12.77 -5.73
N LEU A 71 -4.65 12.95 -6.03
CA LEU A 71 -5.31 14.25 -6.14
C LEU A 71 -6.00 14.64 -4.84
N HIS A 72 -6.30 15.92 -4.68
CA HIS A 72 -7.18 16.40 -3.63
C HIS A 72 -8.63 15.93 -3.85
N ASP A 73 -9.39 15.77 -2.77
CA ASP A 73 -10.79 15.35 -2.84
C ASP A 73 -11.61 16.42 -3.59
N GLY A 74 -12.24 16.03 -4.71
CA GLY A 74 -13.00 16.95 -5.56
C GLY A 74 -12.14 17.79 -6.52
N ALA A 75 -10.91 17.36 -6.82
CA ALA A 75 -10.00 18.02 -7.75
C ALA A 75 -10.69 18.42 -9.07
N ILE A 76 -10.50 19.69 -9.47
CA ILE A 76 -11.05 20.23 -10.71
C ILE A 76 -9.90 20.41 -11.70
N ILE A 77 -9.94 19.65 -12.79
CA ILE A 77 -8.89 19.68 -13.81
C ILE A 77 -9.51 20.16 -15.12
N ASN A 78 -8.95 21.23 -15.68
CA ASN A 78 -9.48 21.89 -16.89
C ASN A 78 -11.00 22.22 -16.78
N GLY A 79 -11.45 22.64 -15.60
CA GLY A 79 -12.85 23.00 -15.35
C GLY A 79 -13.81 21.81 -15.25
N LYS A 80 -13.32 20.56 -15.24
CA LYS A 80 -14.13 19.36 -15.00
C LYS A 80 -13.78 18.76 -13.63
N PRO A 81 -14.78 18.45 -12.78
CA PRO A 81 -14.54 17.71 -11.57
C PRO A 81 -14.11 16.28 -11.92
N LEU A 82 -12.99 15.84 -11.38
CA LEU A 82 -12.53 14.47 -11.55
C LEU A 82 -13.11 13.63 -10.41
N ASN A 83 -13.87 12.60 -10.75
CA ASN A 83 -14.43 11.66 -9.77
C ASN A 83 -13.38 10.67 -9.24
N HIS A 84 -12.20 10.63 -9.85
CA HIS A 84 -11.10 9.74 -9.50
C HIS A 84 -10.08 10.49 -8.65
N SER A 85 -9.72 9.90 -7.52
CA SER A 85 -8.75 10.47 -6.58
C SER A 85 -7.30 10.18 -6.96
N LEU A 86 -7.11 9.31 -7.96
CA LEU A 86 -5.85 8.72 -8.32
C LEU A 86 -5.70 8.67 -9.84
N VAL A 87 -4.51 9.04 -10.32
CA VAL A 87 -4.17 9.00 -11.74
C VAL A 87 -2.86 8.25 -11.92
N VAL A 88 -2.87 7.28 -12.83
CA VAL A 88 -1.70 6.50 -13.20
C VAL A 88 -0.98 7.19 -14.34
N ILE A 89 0.31 7.45 -14.13
CA ILE A 89 1.21 8.08 -15.09
C ILE A 89 2.13 6.98 -15.63
N ARG A 90 2.19 6.86 -16.96
CA ARG A 90 3.17 6.00 -17.61
C ARG A 90 4.52 6.72 -17.66
N TYR A 91 5.53 6.08 -17.09
CA TYR A 91 6.90 6.61 -17.09
C TYR A 91 7.85 5.43 -17.26
N ASP A 92 8.04 5.02 -18.51
CA ASP A 92 8.95 3.92 -18.84
C ASP A 92 10.38 4.36 -18.54
N ARG A 93 11.07 3.55 -17.74
CA ARG A 93 12.48 3.76 -17.44
C ARG A 93 13.27 3.46 -18.72
N SER A 94 13.71 4.50 -19.43
CA SER A 94 14.69 4.30 -20.50
C SER A 94 16.01 3.84 -19.89
N ASP A 95 16.56 2.74 -20.37
CA ASP A 95 17.84 2.19 -19.93
C ASP A 95 18.91 3.29 -19.86
N GLY A 96 19.48 3.51 -18.68
CA GLY A 96 20.54 4.49 -18.44
C GLY A 96 20.15 5.77 -17.71
N ARG A 97 18.86 6.02 -17.40
CA ARG A 97 18.48 7.20 -16.59
C ARG A 97 18.39 6.92 -15.08
N PRO A 98 18.88 7.85 -14.23
CA PRO A 98 18.71 7.78 -12.77
C PRO A 98 17.22 7.79 -12.37
N VAL A 99 16.89 7.18 -11.24
CA VAL A 99 15.51 7.17 -10.71
C VAL A 99 15.05 8.59 -10.33
N GLU A 100 16.02 9.45 -10.02
CA GLU A 100 15.88 10.84 -9.66
C GLU A 100 15.45 11.71 -10.84
N HIS A 101 15.63 11.25 -12.09
CA HIS A 101 15.27 12.00 -13.29
C HIS A 101 13.78 12.38 -13.32
N PHE A 102 12.91 11.47 -12.87
CA PHE A 102 11.47 11.74 -12.73
C PHE A 102 11.21 12.93 -11.80
N ARG A 103 11.94 12.97 -10.68
CA ARG A 103 11.82 14.04 -9.70
C ARG A 103 12.33 15.36 -10.28
N ASP A 104 13.44 15.32 -10.98
CA ASP A 104 14.07 16.51 -11.56
C ASP A 104 13.21 17.14 -12.66
N GLU A 105 12.51 16.33 -13.47
CA GLU A 105 11.53 16.82 -14.45
C GLU A 105 10.37 17.58 -13.79
N ILE A 106 9.78 17.02 -12.73
CA ILE A 106 8.70 17.68 -11.99
C ILE A 106 9.22 18.98 -11.35
N ARG A 107 10.40 18.93 -10.69
CA ARG A 107 11.01 20.12 -10.09
C ARG A 107 11.36 21.20 -11.11
N ALA A 108 11.74 20.82 -12.34
CA ALA A 108 12.01 21.77 -13.41
C ALA A 108 10.73 22.50 -13.85
N VAL A 109 9.59 21.80 -13.93
CA VAL A 109 8.29 22.39 -14.25
C VAL A 109 7.79 23.28 -13.10
N GLU A 110 7.88 22.82 -11.85
CA GLU A 110 7.53 23.62 -10.67
C GLU A 110 8.35 24.92 -10.60
N LYS A 111 9.65 24.84 -10.91
CA LYS A 111 10.55 26.01 -10.95
C LYS A 111 10.15 26.99 -12.06
N LYS A 112 9.73 26.50 -13.23
CA LYS A 112 9.21 27.35 -14.33
C LYS A 112 7.90 28.04 -13.93
N LEU A 113 7.07 27.37 -13.13
CA LEU A 113 5.80 27.91 -12.62
C LEU A 113 5.99 28.82 -11.39
N GLY A 114 7.22 28.98 -10.90
CA GLY A 114 7.51 29.81 -9.73
C GLY A 114 7.01 29.22 -8.40
N ILE A 115 6.72 27.91 -8.36
CA ILE A 115 6.24 27.24 -7.15
C ILE A 115 7.45 27.04 -6.22
N PRO A 116 7.45 27.63 -5.00
CA PRO A 116 8.54 27.43 -4.05
C PRO A 116 8.55 25.99 -3.54
N LEU A 117 9.73 25.42 -3.23
CA LEU A 117 9.87 24.02 -2.78
C LEU A 117 8.97 23.67 -1.58
N ARG A 118 8.60 24.66 -0.76
CA ARG A 118 7.70 24.49 0.38
C ARG A 118 6.26 24.14 -0.02
N ASN A 119 5.84 24.55 -1.22
CA ASN A 119 4.54 24.23 -1.82
C ASN A 119 4.68 23.21 -2.96
N GLY A 120 5.87 22.67 -3.17
CA GLY A 120 6.10 21.66 -4.20
C GLY A 120 5.47 20.34 -3.79
N VAL A 121 5.08 19.55 -4.78
CA VAL A 121 4.40 18.27 -4.57
C VAL A 121 5.35 17.29 -3.88
N GLU A 122 4.83 16.54 -2.91
CA GLU A 122 5.57 15.48 -2.23
C GLU A 122 5.76 14.30 -3.19
N ILE A 123 7.01 13.92 -3.45
CA ILE A 123 7.36 12.81 -4.35
C ILE A 123 8.04 11.72 -3.53
N GLU A 124 7.40 10.58 -3.41
CA GLU A 124 7.94 9.39 -2.75
C GLU A 124 8.31 8.32 -3.77
N ASN A 125 9.49 7.72 -3.63
CA ASN A 125 9.88 6.57 -4.43
C ASN A 125 9.49 5.29 -3.70
N PHE A 126 8.59 4.51 -4.28
CA PHE A 126 8.20 3.22 -3.76
C PHE A 126 8.84 2.11 -4.58
N TYR A 127 9.95 1.60 -4.07
CA TYR A 127 10.51 0.33 -4.50
C TYR A 127 9.61 -0.75 -3.88
N GLY A 128 8.78 -1.40 -4.69
CA GLY A 128 7.80 -2.38 -4.20
C GLY A 128 8.40 -3.52 -3.36
N PHE A 129 7.56 -4.45 -2.91
CA PHE A 129 8.03 -5.67 -2.25
C PHE A 129 8.97 -6.44 -3.17
N THR A 130 10.28 -6.37 -2.90
CA THR A 130 11.27 -7.20 -3.58
C THR A 130 10.98 -8.67 -3.27
N SER A 131 11.15 -9.58 -4.25
CA SER A 131 10.95 -11.03 -4.06
C SER A 131 11.66 -11.57 -2.81
N PHE A 132 12.82 -11.01 -2.46
CA PHE A 132 13.56 -11.32 -1.23
C PHE A 132 12.78 -11.05 0.06
N LYS A 133 12.05 -9.92 0.15
CA LYS A 133 11.20 -9.58 1.31
C LYS A 133 10.02 -10.53 1.44
N LEU A 134 9.50 -11.03 0.32
CA LEU A 134 8.39 -11.98 0.29
C LEU A 134 8.84 -13.37 0.73
N ILE A 135 10.04 -13.79 0.30
CA ILE A 135 10.71 -15.00 0.78
C ILE A 135 11.00 -14.90 2.29
N GLU A 136 11.51 -13.77 2.76
CA GLU A 136 11.75 -13.52 4.19
C GLU A 136 10.46 -13.62 5.02
N LEU A 137 9.35 -13.06 4.52
CA LEU A 137 8.04 -13.19 5.15
C LEU A 137 7.56 -14.65 5.21
N LEU A 138 7.73 -15.41 4.12
CA LEU A 138 7.36 -16.83 4.07
C LEU A 138 8.21 -17.67 5.04
N ILE A 139 9.50 -17.38 5.15
CA ILE A 139 10.40 -18.02 6.12
C ILE A 139 9.94 -17.68 7.54
N GLY A 140 9.63 -16.41 7.83
CA GLY A 140 9.13 -15.98 9.14
C GLY A 140 7.82 -16.69 9.52
N LEU A 141 6.88 -16.79 8.58
CA LEU A 141 5.63 -17.54 8.76
C LEU A 141 5.87 -19.04 8.96
N ALA A 142 6.80 -19.65 8.22
CA ALA A 142 7.16 -21.05 8.36
C ALA A 142 7.77 -21.34 9.74
N ILE A 143 8.66 -20.47 10.22
CA ILE A 143 9.26 -20.56 11.56
C ILE A 143 8.17 -20.44 12.63
N LEU A 144 7.29 -19.43 12.53
CA LEU A 144 6.17 -19.26 13.47
C LEU A 144 5.23 -20.46 13.49
N GLY A 145 4.89 -21.00 12.32
CA GLY A 145 4.08 -22.22 12.20
C GLY A 145 4.77 -23.45 12.81
N PHE A 146 6.08 -23.58 12.59
CA PHE A 146 6.87 -24.66 13.18
C PHE A 146 6.93 -24.55 14.71
N LEU A 147 7.21 -23.36 15.25
CA LEU A 147 7.15 -23.12 16.70
C LEU A 147 5.74 -23.41 17.24
N ALA A 148 4.69 -22.90 16.61
CA ALA A 148 3.32 -23.16 17.04
C ALA A 148 2.99 -24.67 17.08
N SER A 149 3.49 -25.46 16.13
CA SER A 149 3.33 -26.92 16.12
C SER A 149 4.06 -27.59 17.30
N GLN A 150 5.31 -27.21 17.55
CA GLN A 150 6.14 -27.79 18.60
C GLN A 150 5.64 -27.40 20.01
N TYR A 151 5.37 -26.11 20.22
CA TYR A 151 4.83 -25.60 21.48
C TYR A 151 3.37 -26.03 21.68
N GLY A 152 2.58 -26.13 20.61
CA GLY A 152 1.20 -26.62 20.66
C GLY A 152 1.12 -28.07 21.15
N ARG A 153 1.97 -28.97 20.65
CA ARG A 153 2.08 -30.35 21.14
C ARG A 153 2.45 -30.42 22.63
N LEU A 154 3.35 -29.54 23.08
CA LEU A 154 3.80 -29.50 24.47
C LEU A 154 2.73 -28.95 25.43
N ILE A 155 1.93 -27.99 24.96
CA ILE A 155 0.77 -27.49 25.69
C ILE A 155 -0.32 -28.57 25.76
N MET A 156 -0.60 -29.27 24.66
CA MET A 156 -1.57 -30.37 24.59
C MET A 156 -1.18 -31.52 25.53
N SER A 157 0.09 -31.93 25.55
CA SER A 157 0.56 -33.00 26.42
C SER A 157 0.48 -32.62 27.90
N ARG A 158 0.80 -31.37 28.26
CA ARG A 158 0.60 -30.86 29.63
C ARG A 158 -0.86 -30.73 30.02
N THR A 159 -1.75 -30.34 29.10
CA THR A 159 -3.20 -30.31 29.41
C THR A 159 -3.79 -31.70 29.55
N ALA A 160 -3.35 -32.67 28.73
CA ALA A 160 -3.76 -34.07 28.86
C ALA A 160 -3.27 -34.68 30.18
N GLN A 161 -2.03 -34.40 30.59
CA GLN A 161 -1.49 -34.86 31.88
C GLN A 161 -2.15 -34.18 33.08
N GLN A 162 -2.51 -32.89 32.99
CA GLN A 162 -3.27 -32.22 34.05
C GLN A 162 -4.70 -32.75 34.16
N LYS A 163 -5.34 -33.11 33.03
CA LYS A 163 -6.64 -33.80 33.05
C LYS A 163 -6.54 -35.23 33.60
N ALA A 164 -5.44 -35.94 33.32
CA ALA A 164 -5.21 -37.29 33.83
C ALA A 164 -4.79 -37.34 35.31
N LYS A 165 -4.16 -36.28 35.83
CA LYS A 165 -3.81 -36.15 37.26
C LYS A 165 -4.88 -35.43 38.09
N GLY A 166 -5.94 -34.93 37.45
CA GLY A 166 -6.99 -34.12 38.08
C GLY A 166 -8.38 -34.73 37.96
N GLY A 167 -8.50 -36.03 38.24
CA GLY A 167 -9.80 -36.64 38.47
C GLY A 167 -9.70 -37.89 39.33
N PRO A 168 -10.54 -38.04 40.37
CA PRO A 168 -11.19 -37.03 41.22
C PRO A 168 -10.26 -36.43 42.28
#